data_AF-A0A7C6J280-F1
#
_entry.id   AF-A0A7C6J280-F1
#
_cell.length_a   1.000
_cell.length_b   1.000
_cell.length_c   1.000
_cell.angle_alpha   90.00
_cell.angle_beta   90.00
_cell.angle_gamma   90.00
#
_symmetry.space_group_name_H-M   'P 1'
#
loop_
_entity.id
_entity.type
_entity.pdbx_description
1 polymer ?
#
loop_
_entity_poly.entity_id
_entity_poly.type
_entity_poly.pdbx_seq_one_letter_code
_entity_poly.pdbx_strand_id
1 'polypeptide(L)'
;MKKSVLFFCLSFILFFLACLPGLASTLDFEKNGFTIDALEGEVGSKPYQVLVMFLPPTADGFAPNINVQIQPYTGALADYKALSKQQIENAGWELLELATPGKNVLILEFAGDGLHWYAKAVKDGDRVYLVTATASENFWGDLAEQLKSKVGSFKLKK
;
A
#
# COMPACT_ATOMS: atom_id res chain seq x y z
N MET A 1 -67.55 -13.74 37.28
CA MET A 1 -66.64 -14.85 36.88
C MET A 1 -65.54 -14.31 35.97
N LYS A 2 -64.29 -14.39 36.44
CA LYS A 2 -63.02 -14.67 35.74
C LYS A 2 -62.64 -13.77 34.54
N LYS A 3 -61.60 -12.92 34.69
CA LYS A 3 -60.20 -13.11 34.19
C LYS A 3 -60.02 -12.50 32.78
N SER A 4 -58.95 -11.82 32.35
CA SER A 4 -57.66 -11.38 32.90
C SER A 4 -56.97 -10.54 31.80
N VAL A 5 -56.29 -9.46 32.18
CA VAL A 5 -54.90 -9.08 31.81
C VAL A 5 -54.45 -9.13 30.34
N LEU A 6 -54.10 -7.96 29.77
CA LEU A 6 -52.86 -7.63 29.01
C LEU A 6 -53.02 -6.18 28.48
N PHE A 7 -52.69 -5.10 29.18
CA PHE A 7 -51.37 -4.56 29.54
C PHE A 7 -50.27 -4.67 28.47
N PHE A 8 -49.91 -3.48 27.98
CA PHE A 8 -48.55 -3.01 27.68
C PHE A 8 -47.88 -3.36 26.34
N CYS A 9 -47.15 -2.34 25.86
CA CYS A 9 -46.07 -2.41 24.87
C CYS A 9 -46.45 -2.65 23.41
N LEU A 10 -47.03 -1.63 22.76
CA LEU A 10 -46.75 -1.36 21.35
C LEU A 10 -45.73 -0.21 21.19
N SER A 11 -44.77 -0.15 22.12
CA SER A 11 -43.58 0.71 22.07
C SER A 11 -42.36 -0.16 21.79
N PHE A 12 -42.36 -0.85 20.67
CA PHE A 12 -41.17 -1.50 20.12
C PHE A 12 -41.20 -1.32 18.60
N ILE A 13 -41.17 -0.04 18.17
CA ILE A 13 -40.60 0.27 16.88
C ILE A 13 -39.14 -0.15 17.01
N LEU A 14 -38.85 -1.31 16.42
CA LEU A 14 -37.52 -1.84 16.22
C LEU A 14 -36.65 -0.70 15.66
N PHE A 15 -35.87 -0.10 16.55
CA PHE A 15 -34.56 0.42 16.21
C PHE A 15 -33.73 -0.83 15.83
N PHE A 16 -33.98 -1.38 14.64
CA PHE A 16 -32.90 -2.04 13.90
C PHE A 16 -31.93 -0.90 13.60
N LEU A 17 -31.09 -0.62 14.59
CA LEU A 17 -29.79 -0.04 14.40
C LEU A 17 -29.10 -1.04 13.46
N ALA A 18 -29.28 -0.86 12.16
CA ALA A 18 -28.49 -1.52 11.16
C ALA A 18 -27.06 -1.10 11.51
N CYS A 19 -26.35 -2.02 12.14
CA CYS A 19 -24.91 -1.97 12.20
C CYS A 19 -24.51 -1.99 10.73
N LEU A 20 -24.34 -0.81 10.12
CA LEU A 20 -23.75 -0.71 8.81
C LEU A 20 -22.40 -1.41 8.98
N PRO A 21 -22.17 -2.59 8.37
CA PRO A 21 -20.82 -3.14 8.35
C PRO A 21 -19.95 -2.00 7.83
N GLY A 22 -18.90 -1.64 8.60
CA GLY A 22 -18.01 -0.55 8.24
C GLY A 22 -17.67 -0.70 6.77
N LEU A 23 -18.00 0.33 5.98
CA LEU A 23 -17.88 0.29 4.53
C LEU A 23 -16.43 -0.06 4.19
N ALA A 24 -16.17 -1.32 3.88
CA ALA A 24 -14.87 -1.73 3.36
C ALA A 24 -14.65 -0.92 2.09
N SER A 25 -13.45 -0.36 1.93
CA SER A 25 -13.10 0.37 0.72
C SER A 25 -13.16 -0.60 -0.46
N THR A 26 -14.16 -0.51 -1.34
CA THR A 26 -14.23 -1.36 -2.53
C THR A 26 -13.15 -0.93 -3.54
N LEU A 27 -12.34 -1.89 -3.99
CA LEU A 27 -11.42 -1.74 -5.11
C LEU A 27 -12.15 -2.10 -6.40
N ASP A 28 -12.12 -1.20 -7.37
CA ASP A 28 -12.72 -1.39 -8.68
C ASP A 28 -11.65 -1.61 -9.75
N PHE A 29 -11.68 -2.78 -10.39
CA PHE A 29 -10.81 -3.15 -11.50
C PHE A 29 -11.65 -3.24 -12.79
N GLU A 30 -12.23 -2.13 -13.21
CA GLU A 30 -13.11 -2.00 -14.38
C GLU A 30 -12.59 -2.75 -15.62
N LYS A 31 -11.29 -2.58 -15.96
CA LYS A 31 -10.68 -3.24 -17.12
C LYS A 31 -10.60 -4.76 -17.00
N ASN A 32 -10.62 -5.29 -15.79
CA ASN A 32 -10.59 -6.72 -15.49
C ASN A 32 -11.98 -7.28 -15.17
N GLY A 33 -13.02 -6.44 -15.11
CA GLY A 33 -14.41 -6.86 -14.95
C GLY A 33 -14.76 -7.37 -13.54
N PHE A 34 -14.05 -6.92 -12.49
CA PHE A 34 -14.36 -7.31 -11.12
C PHE A 34 -14.14 -6.17 -10.12
N THR A 35 -14.83 -6.28 -8.98
CA THR A 35 -14.64 -5.45 -7.79
C THR A 35 -14.37 -6.36 -6.60
N ILE A 36 -13.61 -5.87 -5.62
CA ILE A 36 -13.36 -6.61 -4.37
C ILE A 36 -13.29 -5.64 -3.21
N ASP A 37 -13.84 -6.01 -2.06
CA ASP A 37 -13.67 -5.24 -0.83
C ASP A 37 -12.22 -5.32 -0.35
N ALA A 38 -11.62 -4.18 -0.04
CA ALA A 38 -10.24 -4.13 0.41
C ALA A 38 -10.07 -4.88 1.73
N LEU A 39 -9.02 -5.70 1.79
CA LEU A 39 -8.55 -6.30 3.02
C LEU A 39 -7.68 -5.29 3.78
N GLU A 40 -8.31 -4.44 4.57
CA GLU A 40 -7.63 -3.39 5.33
C GLU A 40 -7.08 -3.91 6.66
N GLY A 41 -5.85 -3.52 6.98
CA GLY A 41 -5.23 -3.77 8.28
C GLY A 41 -5.20 -2.51 9.13
N GLU A 42 -5.30 -2.67 10.45
CA GLU A 42 -5.08 -1.56 11.37
C GLU A 42 -3.64 -1.06 11.27
N VAL A 43 -3.46 0.26 11.26
CA VAL A 43 -2.12 0.84 11.28
C VAL A 43 -1.56 0.74 12.69
N GLY A 44 -0.70 -0.26 12.90
CA GLY A 44 -0.12 -0.60 14.20
C GLY A 44 1.38 -0.35 14.29
N SER A 45 2.04 -1.13 15.15
CA SER A 45 3.49 -1.04 15.43
C SER A 45 4.37 -1.88 14.50
N LYS A 46 3.80 -2.62 13.55
CA LYS A 46 4.52 -3.48 12.61
C LYS A 46 4.33 -3.02 11.17
N PRO A 47 5.36 -3.13 10.32
CA PRO A 47 5.19 -2.90 8.91
C PRO A 47 4.31 -4.00 8.30
N TYR A 48 3.49 -3.64 7.32
CA TYR A 48 2.74 -4.62 6.54
C TYR A 48 2.46 -4.12 5.12
N GLN A 49 2.22 -5.07 4.21
CA GLN A 49 1.92 -4.79 2.81
C GLN A 49 0.40 -4.68 2.62
N VAL A 50 -0.07 -3.51 2.19
CA VAL A 50 -1.51 -3.24 1.97
C VAL A 50 -1.96 -3.62 0.56
N LEU A 51 -1.04 -3.62 -0.40
CA LEU A 51 -1.35 -3.86 -1.81
C LEU A 51 -0.15 -4.49 -2.50
N VAL A 52 -0.43 -5.44 -3.38
CA VAL A 52 0.49 -5.87 -4.43
C VAL A 52 -0.29 -6.08 -5.71
N MET A 53 0.24 -5.58 -6.81
CA MET A 53 -0.31 -5.72 -8.14
C MET A 53 0.78 -6.24 -9.06
N PHE A 54 0.45 -7.22 -9.89
CA PHE A 54 1.38 -7.85 -10.82
C PHE A 54 0.99 -7.50 -12.26
N LEU A 55 2.01 -7.30 -13.09
CA LEU A 55 1.90 -7.50 -14.53
C LEU A 55 1.99 -9.01 -14.83
N PRO A 56 1.54 -9.44 -16.03
CA PRO A 56 1.83 -10.78 -16.50
C PRO A 56 3.33 -11.09 -16.46
N PRO A 57 3.73 -12.36 -16.23
CA PRO A 57 5.13 -12.74 -16.21
C PRO A 57 5.87 -12.39 -17.50
N THR A 58 7.12 -11.96 -17.36
CA THR A 58 8.08 -11.77 -18.46
C THR A 58 8.66 -13.11 -18.92
N ALA A 59 9.44 -13.10 -20.00
CA ALA A 59 9.95 -14.35 -20.60
C ALA A 59 10.94 -15.11 -19.69
N ASP A 60 11.53 -14.45 -18.70
CA ASP A 60 12.36 -15.05 -17.65
C ASP A 60 11.54 -15.63 -16.48
N GLY A 61 10.21 -15.55 -16.55
CA GLY A 61 9.29 -16.08 -15.54
C GLY A 61 9.08 -15.16 -14.33
N PHE A 62 9.77 -14.02 -14.24
CA PHE A 62 9.49 -13.03 -13.20
C PHE A 62 8.16 -12.33 -13.47
N ALA A 63 7.40 -12.00 -12.43
CA ALA A 63 6.19 -11.19 -12.54
C ALA A 63 6.47 -9.78 -12.01
N PRO A 64 6.69 -8.79 -12.89
CA PRO A 64 6.89 -7.40 -12.48
C PRO A 64 5.73 -6.92 -11.63
N ASN A 65 6.02 -6.19 -10.56
CA ASN A 65 5.00 -5.83 -9.60
C ASN A 65 5.20 -4.45 -9.01
N ILE A 66 4.11 -3.94 -8.46
CA ILE A 66 4.11 -2.77 -7.58
C ILE A 66 3.47 -3.20 -6.27
N ASN A 67 4.14 -2.91 -5.16
CA ASN A 67 3.58 -3.09 -3.83
C ASN A 67 3.56 -1.77 -3.05
N VAL A 68 2.68 -1.72 -2.07
CA VAL A 68 2.59 -0.64 -1.09
C VAL A 68 2.72 -1.24 0.30
N GLN A 69 3.68 -0.73 1.07
CA GLN A 69 3.86 -1.05 2.48
C GLN A 69 3.59 0.18 3.34
N ILE A 70 2.99 -0.03 4.50
CA ILE A 70 2.94 0.95 5.57
C ILE A 70 3.97 0.56 6.61
N GLN A 71 4.90 1.46 6.92
CA GLN A 71 5.98 1.25 7.87
C GLN A 71 5.88 2.25 9.02
N PRO A 72 5.69 1.79 10.27
CA PRO A 72 5.75 2.67 11.44
C PRO A 72 7.13 3.31 11.55
N TYR A 73 7.17 4.64 11.64
CA TYR A 73 8.40 5.41 11.64
C TYR A 73 8.23 6.82 12.21
N THR A 74 8.63 7.00 13.46
CA THR A 74 8.55 8.28 14.20
C THR A 74 9.72 9.22 13.88
N GLY A 75 10.82 8.72 13.30
CA GLY A 75 12.01 9.50 12.94
C GLY A 75 11.80 10.49 11.79
N ALA A 76 12.80 11.31 11.49
CA ALA A 76 12.75 12.25 10.37
C ALA A 76 12.98 11.54 9.03
N LEU A 77 12.44 12.08 7.92
CA LEU A 77 12.66 11.49 6.60
C LEU A 77 14.16 11.44 6.21
N ALA A 78 14.98 12.37 6.72
CA ALA A 78 16.43 12.36 6.50
C ALA A 78 17.09 11.11 7.11
N ASP A 79 16.66 10.72 8.31
CA ASP A 79 17.14 9.51 8.99
C ASP A 79 16.65 8.25 8.25
N TYR A 80 15.42 8.27 7.75
CA TYR A 80 14.88 7.19 6.92
C TYR A 80 15.68 7.03 5.62
N LYS A 81 16.01 8.15 4.96
CA LYS A 81 16.87 8.17 3.77
C LYS A 81 18.25 7.55 4.04
N ALA A 82 18.87 7.92 5.17
CA ALA A 82 20.17 7.36 5.56
C ALA A 82 20.06 5.85 5.83
N LEU A 83 19.01 5.42 6.55
CA LEU A 83 18.74 4.01 6.83
C LEU A 83 18.52 3.21 5.55
N SER A 84 17.68 3.69 4.62
CA SER A 84 17.42 3.01 3.35
C SER A 84 18.70 2.86 2.52
N LYS A 85 19.52 3.92 2.43
CA LYS A 85 20.82 3.87 1.76
C LYS A 85 21.72 2.79 2.39
N GLN A 86 21.84 2.80 3.72
CA GLN A 86 22.65 1.81 4.43
C GLN A 86 22.16 0.37 4.20
N GLN A 87 20.84 0.14 4.15
CA GLN A 87 20.28 -1.17 3.89
C GLN A 87 20.62 -1.67 2.47
N ILE A 88 20.49 -0.80 1.47
CA ILE A 88 20.85 -1.11 0.07
C ILE A 88 22.34 -1.46 -0.01
N GLU A 89 23.21 -0.63 0.58
CA GLU A 89 24.66 -0.84 0.56
C GLU A 89 25.08 -2.11 1.32
N ASN A 90 24.47 -2.38 2.48
CA ASN A 90 24.75 -3.59 3.26
C ASN A 90 24.28 -4.88 2.55
N ALA A 91 23.28 -4.79 1.67
CA ALA A 91 22.85 -5.90 0.84
C ALA A 91 23.77 -6.13 -0.37
N GLY A 92 24.75 -5.24 -0.62
CA GLY A 92 25.61 -5.30 -1.79
C GLY A 92 24.92 -4.86 -3.08
N TRP A 93 23.78 -4.17 -2.97
CA TRP A 93 23.03 -3.63 -4.11
C TRP A 93 23.55 -2.25 -4.53
N GLU A 94 23.40 -1.93 -5.81
CA GLU A 94 23.79 -0.66 -6.38
C GLU A 94 22.68 0.38 -6.18
N LEU A 95 23.02 1.52 -5.59
CA LEU A 95 22.12 2.68 -5.49
C LEU A 95 22.26 3.56 -6.73
N LEU A 96 21.21 3.65 -7.54
CA LEU A 96 21.17 4.36 -8.82
C LEU A 96 20.58 5.78 -8.68
N GLU A 97 19.55 5.96 -7.85
CA GLU A 97 18.94 7.26 -7.57
C GLU A 97 18.63 7.42 -6.08
N LEU A 98 18.86 8.62 -5.55
CA LEU A 98 18.49 9.00 -4.19
C LEU A 98 18.06 10.47 -4.12
N ALA A 99 16.78 10.74 -4.37
CA ALA A 99 16.25 12.10 -4.50
C ALA A 99 15.19 12.44 -3.44
N THR A 100 15.07 13.71 -3.07
CA THR A 100 14.04 14.21 -2.14
C THR A 100 13.27 15.36 -2.80
N PRO A 101 12.31 15.06 -3.71
CA PRO A 101 11.60 16.08 -4.49
C PRO A 101 10.62 16.93 -3.65
N GLY A 102 10.42 16.59 -2.37
CA GLY A 102 9.65 17.39 -1.43
C GLY A 102 10.00 17.04 0.02
N LYS A 103 9.54 17.86 0.97
CA LYS A 103 9.88 17.72 2.40
C LYS A 103 9.61 16.33 2.98
N ASN A 104 8.55 15.67 2.49
CA ASN A 104 8.07 14.39 2.99
C ASN A 104 8.16 13.27 1.93
N VAL A 105 8.93 13.45 0.87
CA VAL A 105 9.04 12.47 -0.23
C VAL A 105 10.49 12.10 -0.48
N LEU A 106 10.75 10.80 -0.53
CA LEU A 106 12.02 10.20 -0.91
C LEU A 106 11.80 9.29 -2.13
N ILE A 107 12.67 9.43 -3.14
CA ILE A 107 12.76 8.55 -4.30
C ILE A 107 14.07 7.77 -4.20
N LEU A 108 13.97 6.48 -4.43
CA LEU A 108 15.08 5.52 -4.45
C LEU A 108 15.00 4.73 -5.75
N GLU A 109 16.12 4.59 -6.45
CA GLU A 109 16.28 3.59 -7.52
C GLU A 109 17.53 2.79 -7.21
N PHE A 110 17.43 1.47 -7.29
CA PHE A 110 18.54 0.58 -6.95
C PHE A 110 18.37 -0.77 -7.64
N ALA A 111 19.46 -1.51 -7.79
CA ALA A 111 19.50 -2.79 -8.49
C ALA A 111 20.45 -3.78 -7.80
N GLY A 112 20.18 -5.07 -7.95
CA GLY A 112 20.93 -6.13 -7.30
C GLY A 112 20.22 -7.48 -7.38
N ASP A 113 20.99 -8.57 -7.28
CA ASP A 113 20.47 -9.94 -7.34
C ASP A 113 19.61 -10.23 -8.59
N GLY A 114 19.91 -9.58 -9.72
CA GLY A 114 19.17 -9.72 -10.99
C GLY A 114 17.82 -9.00 -11.02
N LEU A 115 17.53 -8.15 -10.03
CA LEU A 115 16.32 -7.36 -9.92
C LEU A 115 16.63 -5.86 -9.91
N HIS A 116 15.63 -5.07 -10.33
CA HIS A 116 15.66 -3.62 -10.33
C HIS A 116 14.44 -3.07 -9.59
N TRP A 117 14.68 -2.09 -8.73
CA TRP A 117 13.65 -1.45 -7.94
C TRP A 117 13.60 0.06 -8.16
N TYR A 118 12.38 0.57 -8.20
CA TYR A 118 12.11 2.01 -8.06
C TYR A 118 11.09 2.21 -6.96
N ALA A 119 11.44 2.99 -5.95
CA ALA A 119 10.61 3.21 -4.80
C ALA A 119 10.35 4.69 -4.53
N LYS A 120 9.11 4.97 -4.09
CA LYS A 120 8.67 6.26 -3.56
C LYS A 120 8.23 6.05 -2.11
N ALA A 121 8.97 6.65 -1.19
CA ALA A 121 8.59 6.74 0.21
C ALA A 121 7.92 8.11 0.47
N VAL A 122 6.74 8.08 1.10
CA VAL A 122 6.01 9.28 1.53
C VAL A 122 5.82 9.21 3.05
N LYS A 123 6.39 10.17 3.78
CA LYS A 123 6.21 10.28 5.24
C LYS A 123 4.96 11.08 5.57
N ASP A 124 4.20 10.59 6.53
CA ASP A 124 3.02 11.25 7.09
C ASP A 124 2.88 10.89 8.58
N GLY A 125 2.97 11.89 9.46
CA GLY A 125 3.06 11.64 10.91
C GLY A 125 4.12 10.60 11.26
N ASP A 126 3.72 9.57 12.01
CA ASP A 126 4.59 8.50 12.52
C ASP A 126 4.67 7.27 11.61
N ARG A 127 4.50 7.44 10.30
CA ARG A 127 4.62 6.34 9.33
C ARG A 127 5.20 6.80 8.00
N VAL A 128 5.74 5.83 7.27
CA VAL A 128 6.16 5.94 5.88
C VAL A 128 5.31 4.99 5.04
N TYR A 129 4.76 5.51 3.96
CA TYR A 129 4.16 4.72 2.89
C TYR A 129 5.23 4.47 1.84
N LEU A 130 5.68 3.22 1.71
CA LEU A 130 6.69 2.81 0.75
C LEU A 130 6.00 2.14 -0.43
N VAL A 131 6.10 2.75 -1.60
CA VAL A 131 5.56 2.21 -2.85
C VAL A 131 6.73 1.79 -3.72
N THR A 132 6.82 0.51 -4.05
CA THR A 132 7.98 -0.05 -4.76
C THR A 132 7.53 -0.78 -6.01
N ALA A 133 8.07 -0.39 -7.15
CA ALA A 133 8.08 -1.19 -8.37
C ALA A 133 9.28 -2.13 -8.37
N THR A 134 9.08 -3.36 -8.83
CA THR A 134 10.12 -4.36 -9.03
C THR A 134 9.98 -4.99 -10.41
N ALA A 135 11.08 -5.13 -11.13
CA ALA A 135 11.19 -6.03 -12.28
C ALA A 135 12.52 -6.78 -12.23
N SER A 136 12.70 -7.79 -13.06
CA SER A 136 14.04 -8.29 -13.36
C SER A 136 14.84 -7.26 -14.16
N GLU A 137 16.15 -7.24 -13.98
CA GLU A 137 17.02 -6.29 -14.69
C GLU A 137 16.90 -6.41 -16.20
N ASN A 138 16.77 -7.64 -16.71
CA ASN A 138 16.64 -7.93 -18.14
C ASN A 138 15.45 -7.21 -18.81
N PHE A 139 14.39 -6.93 -18.05
CA PHE A 139 13.17 -6.29 -18.54
C PHE A 139 12.94 -4.90 -17.96
N TRP A 140 13.85 -4.39 -17.11
CA TRP A 140 13.67 -3.07 -16.51
C TRP A 140 13.62 -1.97 -17.57
N GLY A 141 14.50 -2.01 -18.57
CA GLY A 141 14.53 -1.01 -19.66
C GLY A 141 13.19 -0.86 -20.38
N ASP A 142 12.49 -1.97 -20.62
CA ASP A 142 11.21 -1.99 -21.32
C ASP A 142 10.03 -1.59 -20.43
N LEU A 143 10.12 -1.85 -19.13
CA LEU A 143 9.00 -1.70 -18.18
C LEU A 143 9.12 -0.47 -17.27
N ALA A 144 10.30 0.13 -17.16
CA ALA A 144 10.61 1.17 -16.18
C ALA A 144 9.65 2.35 -16.28
N GLU A 145 9.37 2.86 -17.48
CA GLU A 145 8.49 4.02 -17.64
C GLU A 145 7.08 3.74 -17.10
N GLN A 146 6.48 2.61 -17.50
CA GLN A 146 5.16 2.21 -17.04
C GLN A 146 5.15 2.04 -15.52
N LEU A 147 6.13 1.31 -14.96
CA LEU A 147 6.21 1.01 -13.54
C LEU A 147 6.43 2.29 -12.71
N LYS A 148 7.40 3.13 -13.08
CA LYS A 148 7.69 4.41 -12.42
C LYS A 148 6.48 5.35 -12.47
N SER A 149 5.76 5.39 -13.59
CA SER A 149 4.53 6.19 -13.72
C SER A 149 3.46 5.76 -12.71
N LYS A 150 3.25 4.46 -12.52
CA LYS A 150 2.28 3.94 -11.53
C LYS A 150 2.73 4.19 -10.09
N VAL A 151 4.01 4.01 -9.76
CA VAL A 151 4.56 4.40 -8.45
C VAL A 151 4.39 5.91 -8.21
N GLY A 152 4.71 6.73 -9.21
CA GLY A 152 4.59 8.18 -9.16
C GLY A 152 3.16 8.67 -8.91
N SER A 153 2.16 7.92 -9.39
CA SER A 153 0.74 8.22 -9.23
C SER A 153 0.22 8.10 -7.79
N PHE A 154 0.96 7.42 -6.89
CA PHE A 154 0.59 7.29 -5.49
C PHE A 154 0.47 8.65 -4.79
N LYS A 155 -0.64 8.84 -4.06
CA LYS A 155 -0.95 10.04 -3.27
C LYS A 155 -1.72 9.63 -2.01
N LEU A 156 -1.46 10.31 -0.91
CA LEU A 156 -2.29 10.20 0.29
C LEU A 156 -3.64 10.89 0.08
N LYS A 157 -4.71 10.29 0.61
CA LYS A 157 -6.01 10.95 0.74
C LYS A 157 -5.84 12.09 1.76
N LYS A 158 -6.31 13.28 1.41
CA LYS A 158 -6.39 14.43 2.32
C LYS A 158 -7.82 14.60 2.81
#